data_AF-A0A4U2YE42-F1
#
_entry.id   AF-A0A4U2YE42-F1
#
_cell.length_a   1.000
_cell.length_b   1.000
_cell.length_c   1.000
_cell.angle_alpha   90.00
_cell.angle_beta   90.00
_cell.angle_gamma   90.00
#
_symmetry.space_group_name_H-M   'P 1'
#
loop_
_entity.id
_entity.type
_entity.pdbx_description
1 polymer ?
#
loop_
_entity_poly.entity_id
_entity_poly.type
_entity_poly.pdbx_seq_one_letter_code
_entity_poly.pdbx_strand_id
1 'polypeptide(L)'
;MNNQNVKNKIVICDFVGTYVNALTRGKNYEVLVEDDEKQQIKIVGDNHRARWFRKSHFLPAGSNVTTMLSWKFDDEINDPSEESLEHIEVTVTFSNGEKRWCSICTKNGLWDYIERNMLGNVFLMENEIIVRNFSNEVVDDALRSLDQQNQLLSSTRPLR
;
A
#
# COMPACT_ATOMS: atom_id res chain seq x y z
N MET A 1 -7.14 0.86 -35.38
CA MET A 1 -7.77 0.74 -34.06
C MET A 1 -8.58 -0.54 -34.01
N ASN A 2 -7.92 -1.65 -33.66
CA ASN A 2 -8.57 -2.94 -33.46
C ASN A 2 -9.00 -3.05 -31.99
N ASN A 3 -10.14 -2.46 -31.63
CA ASN A 3 -10.76 -2.73 -30.33
C ASN A 3 -11.37 -4.13 -30.39
N GLN A 4 -10.71 -5.11 -29.78
CA GLN A 4 -11.28 -6.44 -29.63
C GLN A 4 -12.24 -6.44 -28.43
N ASN A 5 -13.45 -6.93 -28.67
CA ASN A 5 -14.43 -7.14 -27.62
C ASN A 5 -14.02 -8.42 -26.87
N VAL A 6 -13.46 -8.27 -25.67
CA VAL A 6 -12.94 -9.41 -24.91
C VAL A 6 -14.06 -9.93 -24.00
N LYS A 7 -14.80 -10.94 -24.45
CA LYS A 7 -15.81 -11.57 -23.61
C LYS A 7 -15.16 -12.29 -22.43
N ASN A 8 -15.63 -12.00 -21.22
CA ASN A 8 -15.34 -12.71 -19.97
C ASN A 8 -13.88 -12.68 -19.47
N LYS A 9 -13.06 -11.70 -19.90
CA LYS A 9 -11.72 -11.55 -19.31
C LYS A 9 -11.80 -10.83 -17.98
N ILE A 10 -11.17 -11.43 -16.98
CA ILE A 10 -11.04 -10.89 -15.63
C ILE A 10 -9.59 -10.53 -15.38
N VAL A 11 -9.37 -9.43 -14.66
CA VAL A 11 -8.05 -9.01 -14.17
C VAL A 11 -8.14 -8.66 -12.69
N ILE A 12 -7.02 -8.70 -11.98
CA ILE A 12 -6.94 -8.38 -10.55
C ILE A 12 -6.17 -7.08 -10.40
N CYS A 13 -6.67 -6.10 -9.65
CA CYS A 13 -5.91 -4.88 -9.39
C CYS A 13 -4.73 -5.19 -8.45
N ASP A 14 -3.51 -4.88 -8.88
CA ASP A 14 -2.29 -5.06 -8.08
C ASP A 14 -1.78 -3.76 -7.47
N PHE A 15 -2.04 -2.60 -8.06
CA PHE A 15 -1.88 -1.32 -7.39
C PHE A 15 -2.87 -0.30 -7.96
N VAL A 16 -3.34 0.63 -7.13
CA VAL A 16 -4.42 1.55 -7.52
C VAL A 16 -3.91 2.85 -8.16
N GLY A 17 -2.66 3.24 -7.89
CA GLY A 17 -2.08 4.47 -8.43
C GLY A 17 -2.90 5.70 -8.03
N THR A 18 -3.20 6.57 -8.99
CA THR A 18 -4.06 7.75 -8.78
C THR A 18 -5.56 7.43 -8.76
N TYR A 19 -5.93 6.16 -8.96
CA TYR A 19 -7.32 5.71 -9.07
C TYR A 19 -7.90 5.16 -7.76
N VAL A 20 -7.43 5.66 -6.61
CA VAL A 20 -7.88 5.22 -5.26
C VAL A 20 -9.41 5.23 -5.07
N ASN A 21 -10.11 6.10 -5.78
CA ASN A 21 -11.58 6.20 -5.73
C ASN A 21 -12.30 5.36 -6.79
N ALA A 22 -11.59 4.50 -7.51
CA ALA A 22 -12.12 3.72 -8.63
C ALA A 22 -11.58 2.28 -8.66
N LEU A 23 -10.44 2.02 -8.04
CA LEU A 23 -9.82 0.70 -7.93
C LEU A 23 -9.58 0.37 -6.46
N THR A 24 -9.69 -0.91 -6.16
CA THR A 24 -9.34 -1.54 -4.89
C THR A 24 -8.36 -2.64 -5.19
N ARG A 25 -7.16 -2.58 -4.60
CA ARG A 25 -6.15 -3.63 -4.75
C ARG A 25 -6.67 -4.98 -4.25
N GLY A 26 -6.34 -6.03 -4.98
CA GLY A 26 -6.81 -7.41 -4.74
C GLY A 26 -8.20 -7.70 -5.31
N LYS A 27 -8.94 -6.70 -5.79
CA LYS A 27 -10.27 -6.90 -6.37
C LYS A 27 -10.19 -7.31 -7.83
N ASN A 28 -11.11 -8.19 -8.22
CA ASN A 28 -11.32 -8.62 -9.60
C ASN A 28 -12.19 -7.61 -10.37
N TYR A 29 -11.81 -7.34 -11.62
CA TYR A 29 -12.55 -6.49 -12.54
C TYR A 29 -12.74 -7.19 -13.89
N GLU A 30 -13.93 -7.04 -14.46
CA GLU A 30 -14.24 -7.49 -15.81
C GLU A 30 -13.72 -6.47 -16.84
N VAL A 31 -13.01 -6.97 -17.84
CA VAL A 31 -12.51 -6.18 -18.97
C VAL A 31 -13.58 -6.06 -20.03
N LEU A 32 -14.02 -4.83 -20.29
CA LEU A 32 -15.00 -4.53 -21.33
C LEU A 32 -14.34 -4.46 -22.71
N VAL A 33 -13.17 -3.82 -22.78
CA VAL A 33 -12.44 -3.56 -24.03
C VAL A 33 -10.94 -3.48 -23.74
N GLU A 34 -10.12 -3.96 -24.66
CA GLU A 34 -8.67 -3.77 -24.64
C GLU A 34 -8.18 -2.92 -25.80
N ASP A 35 -7.17 -2.11 -25.52
CA ASP A 35 -6.39 -1.36 -26.49
C ASP A 35 -4.91 -1.68 -26.25
N ASP A 36 -4.41 -2.64 -27.03
CA ASP A 36 -3.03 -3.14 -26.94
C ASP A 36 -2.01 -2.10 -27.40
N GLU A 37 -2.37 -1.24 -28.36
CA GLU A 37 -1.47 -0.18 -28.84
C GLU A 37 -1.16 0.82 -27.71
N LYS A 38 -2.17 1.18 -26.90
CA LYS A 38 -2.02 2.11 -25.77
C LYS A 38 -1.80 1.42 -24.43
N GLN A 39 -1.68 0.10 -24.39
CA GLN A 39 -1.47 -0.69 -23.18
C GLN A 39 -2.49 -0.37 -22.08
N GLN A 40 -3.77 -0.33 -22.45
CA GLN A 40 -4.86 0.03 -21.54
C GLN A 40 -6.07 -0.89 -21.69
N ILE A 41 -6.86 -0.96 -20.63
CA ILE A 41 -8.11 -1.72 -20.56
C ILE A 41 -9.23 -0.83 -20.07
N LYS A 42 -10.44 -1.07 -20.55
CA LYS A 42 -11.64 -0.40 -20.09
C LYS A 42 -12.38 -1.32 -19.12
N ILE A 43 -12.60 -0.86 -17.89
CA ILE A 43 -13.35 -1.57 -16.85
C ILE A 43 -14.36 -0.65 -16.20
N VAL A 44 -15.36 -1.22 -15.52
CA VAL A 44 -16.21 -0.48 -14.57
C VAL A 44 -15.53 -0.50 -13.21
N GLY A 45 -15.10 0.67 -12.72
CA GLY A 45 -14.48 0.79 -11.42
C GLY A 45 -15.47 0.73 -10.26
N ASP A 46 -14.96 0.78 -9.03
CA ASP A 46 -15.74 0.71 -7.78
C ASP A 46 -16.74 1.85 -7.62
N ASN A 47 -16.50 2.97 -8.31
CA ASN A 47 -17.42 4.10 -8.39
C ASN A 47 -18.49 3.96 -9.48
N HIS A 48 -18.70 2.76 -10.01
CA HIS A 48 -19.67 2.42 -11.06
C HIS A 48 -19.49 3.17 -12.38
N ARG A 49 -18.29 3.71 -12.66
CA ARG A 49 -17.98 4.40 -13.91
C ARG A 49 -17.05 3.56 -14.78
N ALA A 50 -17.38 3.46 -16.07
CA ALA A 50 -16.51 2.84 -17.05
C ALA A 50 -15.40 3.80 -17.49
N ARG A 51 -14.13 3.43 -17.30
CA ARG A 51 -12.95 4.26 -17.63
C ARG A 51 -11.81 3.40 -18.17
N TRP A 52 -10.87 4.05 -18.85
CA TRP A 52 -9.62 3.43 -19.30
C TRP A 52 -8.58 3.49 -18.19
N PHE A 53 -7.89 2.38 -17.97
CA PHE A 53 -6.81 2.22 -17.01
C PHE A 53 -5.63 1.56 -17.70
N ARG A 54 -4.39 1.92 -17.31
CA ARG A 54 -3.20 1.25 -17.86
C ARG A 54 -3.15 -0.21 -17.40
N LYS A 55 -2.78 -1.12 -18.31
CA LYS A 55 -2.63 -2.56 -18.04
C LYS A 55 -1.71 -2.85 -16.86
N SER A 56 -0.70 -1.99 -16.62
CA SER A 56 0.25 -2.13 -15.51
C SER A 56 -0.39 -2.16 -14.11
N HIS A 57 -1.60 -1.62 -13.92
CA HIS A 57 -2.29 -1.64 -12.62
C HIS A 57 -2.86 -3.02 -12.27
N PHE A 58 -2.81 -3.97 -13.22
CA PHE A 58 -3.52 -5.23 -13.10
C PHE A 58 -2.63 -6.43 -13.39
N LEU A 59 -2.94 -7.53 -12.71
CA LEU A 59 -2.41 -8.85 -12.96
C LEU A 59 -3.47 -9.75 -13.62
N PRO A 60 -3.05 -10.83 -14.29
CA PRO A 60 -3.97 -11.84 -14.80
C PRO A 60 -4.88 -12.41 -13.70
N ALA A 61 -6.09 -12.84 -14.09
CA ALA A 61 -6.96 -13.59 -13.19
C ALA A 61 -6.24 -14.82 -12.61
N GLY A 62 -6.46 -15.09 -11.32
CA GLY A 62 -5.79 -16.17 -10.58
C GLY A 62 -4.42 -15.82 -10.02
N SER A 63 -3.86 -14.64 -10.30
CA SER A 63 -2.67 -14.15 -9.60
C SER A 63 -2.93 -13.96 -8.10
N ASN A 64 -1.91 -14.17 -7.28
CA ASN A 64 -2.00 -13.95 -5.85
C ASN A 64 -1.67 -12.48 -5.53
N VAL A 65 -2.63 -11.75 -4.97
CA VAL A 65 -2.43 -10.38 -4.48
C VAL A 65 -2.56 -10.40 -2.96
N THR A 66 -1.42 -10.36 -2.28
CA THR A 66 -1.35 -10.31 -0.83
C THR A 66 -1.71 -8.90 -0.34
N THR A 67 -2.81 -8.75 0.40
CA THR A 67 -3.33 -7.48 0.92
C THR A 67 -3.26 -7.43 2.44
N MET A 68 -3.28 -6.23 3.02
CA MET A 68 -3.35 -6.06 4.46
C MET A 68 -4.74 -6.43 5.00
N LEU A 69 -4.79 -7.27 6.03
CA LEU A 69 -6.03 -7.58 6.75
C LEU A 69 -6.20 -6.71 8.00
N SER A 70 -5.17 -6.62 8.82
CA SER A 70 -5.19 -5.92 10.11
C SER A 70 -3.79 -5.51 10.53
N TRP A 71 -3.71 -4.65 11.53
CA TRP A 71 -2.45 -4.25 12.18
C TRP A 71 -2.68 -3.96 13.66
N LYS A 72 -1.60 -3.85 14.43
CA LYS A 72 -1.60 -3.40 15.84
C LYS A 72 -0.27 -2.76 16.21
N PHE A 73 -0.30 -1.83 17.17
CA PHE A 73 0.90 -1.42 17.88
C PHE A 73 1.43 -2.58 18.74
N ASP A 74 2.74 -2.72 18.77
CA ASP A 74 3.44 -3.65 19.66
C ASP A 74 4.00 -2.94 20.90
N ASP A 75 4.31 -1.65 20.79
CA ASP A 75 4.79 -0.81 21.88
C ASP A 75 3.69 0.07 22.52
N GLU A 76 3.93 0.51 23.75
CA GLU A 76 3.14 1.54 24.41
C GLU A 76 3.48 2.93 23.85
N ILE A 77 2.47 3.75 23.57
CA ILE A 77 2.62 5.10 23.04
C ILE A 77 2.46 6.10 24.18
N ASN A 78 3.51 6.86 24.47
CA ASN A 78 3.50 7.86 25.54
C ASN A 78 3.01 9.23 25.03
N ASP A 79 3.35 9.59 23.80
CA ASP A 79 2.91 10.79 23.11
C ASP A 79 2.33 10.43 21.74
N PRO A 80 0.99 10.44 21.58
CA PRO A 80 0.36 10.10 20.31
C PRO A 80 0.35 11.26 19.31
N SER A 81 0.93 12.42 19.62
CA SER A 81 0.83 13.64 18.80
C SER A 81 1.80 13.67 17.61
N GLU A 82 1.72 14.73 16.79
CA GLU A 82 2.66 14.96 15.68
C GLU A 82 4.07 15.35 16.16
N GLU A 83 4.19 15.77 17.43
CA GLU A 83 5.44 16.21 18.04
C GLU A 83 6.24 15.05 18.67
N SER A 84 5.65 13.85 18.72
CA SER A 84 6.28 12.70 19.37
C SER A 84 7.61 12.34 18.73
N LEU A 85 8.58 12.01 19.59
CA LEU A 85 9.91 11.56 19.18
C LEU A 85 10.05 10.02 19.22
N GLU A 86 8.96 9.32 19.50
CA GLU A 86 8.95 7.86 19.63
C GLU A 86 9.10 7.17 18.26
N HIS A 87 9.69 5.98 18.30
CA HIS A 87 9.68 5.02 17.19
C HIS A 87 8.95 3.78 17.70
N ILE A 88 7.84 3.45 17.06
CA ILE A 88 6.86 2.48 17.53
C ILE A 88 6.87 1.28 16.59
N GLU A 89 7.03 0.07 17.14
CA GLU A 89 6.87 -1.15 16.36
C GLU A 89 5.39 -1.47 16.11
N VAL A 90 5.11 -1.87 14.87
CA VAL A 90 3.78 -2.24 14.40
C VAL A 90 3.83 -3.61 13.74
N THR A 91 2.93 -4.51 14.16
CA THR A 91 2.67 -5.78 13.49
C THR A 91 1.53 -5.62 12.49
N VAL A 92 1.77 -6.02 11.25
CA VAL A 92 0.80 -6.11 10.15
C VAL A 92 0.52 -7.58 9.82
N THR A 93 -0.76 -7.93 9.66
CA THR A 93 -1.21 -9.26 9.21
C THR A 93 -1.75 -9.17 7.79
N PHE A 94 -1.27 -10.06 6.92
CA PHE A 94 -1.64 -10.10 5.50
C PHE A 94 -2.62 -11.23 5.16
N SER A 95 -3.27 -11.12 4.00
CA SER A 95 -4.30 -12.05 3.53
C SER A 95 -3.81 -13.47 3.27
N ASN A 96 -2.51 -13.65 3.06
CA ASN A 96 -1.87 -14.94 2.94
C ASN A 96 -1.49 -15.59 4.30
N GLY A 97 -1.85 -14.94 5.41
CA GLY A 97 -1.54 -15.41 6.77
C GLY A 97 -0.18 -14.97 7.31
N GLU A 98 0.66 -14.31 6.50
CA GLU A 98 1.92 -13.77 6.99
C GLU A 98 1.69 -12.66 8.01
N LYS A 99 2.51 -12.66 9.06
CA LYS A 99 2.66 -11.54 9.98
C LYS A 99 4.01 -10.89 9.74
N ARG A 100 4.02 -9.57 9.64
CA ARG A 100 5.21 -8.77 9.35
C ARG A 100 5.25 -7.58 10.29
N TRP A 101 6.41 -6.98 10.47
CA TRP A 101 6.60 -5.83 11.32
C TRP A 101 7.29 -4.68 10.57
N CYS A 102 7.04 -3.46 11.02
CA CYS A 102 7.75 -2.24 10.64
C CYS A 102 7.87 -1.31 11.85
N SER A 103 8.81 -0.38 11.80
CA SER A 103 8.84 0.77 12.71
C SER A 103 8.03 1.91 12.10
N ILE A 104 7.36 2.68 12.93
CA ILE A 104 6.76 3.94 12.53
C ILE A 104 7.28 5.08 13.41
N CYS A 105 7.40 6.27 12.84
CA CYS A 105 7.72 7.49 13.57
C CYS A 105 6.98 8.69 12.99
N THR A 106 6.93 9.78 13.74
CA THR A 106 6.51 11.08 13.20
C THR A 106 7.66 11.71 12.41
N LYS A 107 7.37 12.80 11.70
CA LYS A 107 8.42 13.63 11.09
C LYS A 107 9.44 14.12 12.13
N ASN A 108 9.00 14.47 13.33
CA ASN A 108 9.87 14.98 14.39
C ASN A 108 10.70 13.87 15.01
N GLY A 109 10.12 12.69 15.22
CA GLY A 109 10.88 11.49 15.63
C GLY A 109 11.97 11.14 14.63
N LEU A 110 11.65 11.13 13.33
CA LEU A 110 12.67 10.92 12.29
C LEU A 110 13.79 11.97 12.37
N TRP A 111 13.43 13.24 12.51
CA TRP A 111 14.41 14.33 12.58
C TRP A 111 15.35 14.18 13.78
N ASP A 112 14.80 13.98 14.97
CA ASP A 112 15.57 13.74 16.19
C ASP A 112 16.45 12.49 16.08
N TYR A 113 15.93 11.40 15.51
CA TYR A 113 16.69 10.18 15.32
C TYR A 113 17.88 10.39 14.36
N ILE A 114 17.71 11.16 13.29
CA ILE A 114 18.81 11.55 12.39
C ILE A 114 19.85 12.38 13.15
N GLU A 115 19.44 13.43 13.87
CA GLU A 115 20.36 14.31 14.60
C GLU A 115 21.20 13.55 15.63
N ARG A 116 20.61 12.58 16.33
CA ARG A 116 21.30 11.80 17.36
C ARG A 116 22.22 10.71 16.80
N ASN A 117 21.93 10.17 15.61
CA ASN A 117 22.58 8.93 15.13
C ASN A 117 23.42 9.11 13.86
N MET A 118 23.22 10.17 13.07
CA MET A 118 23.95 10.38 11.81
C MET A 118 25.32 11.04 12.04
N LEU A 119 26.26 10.28 12.62
CA LEU A 119 27.65 10.73 12.85
C LEU A 119 28.56 10.54 11.63
N GLY A 120 28.13 9.76 10.64
CA GLY A 120 28.88 9.42 9.43
C GLY A 120 28.15 9.80 8.15
N ASN A 121 28.68 9.35 7.01
CA ASN A 121 28.18 9.73 5.69
C ASN A 121 26.93 8.94 5.25
N VAL A 122 26.52 7.92 6.00
CA VAL A 122 25.43 7.02 5.63
C VAL A 122 24.48 6.86 6.80
N PHE A 123 23.19 6.99 6.51
CA PHE A 123 22.10 6.67 7.41
C PHE A 123 21.11 5.76 6.67
N LEU A 124 21.04 4.49 7.07
CA LEU A 124 20.19 3.49 6.44
C LEU A 124 19.05 3.15 7.41
N MET A 125 17.82 3.44 7.00
CA MET A 125 16.61 3.04 7.70
C MET A 125 15.83 2.09 6.80
N GLU A 126 15.74 0.85 7.22
CA GLU A 126 14.92 -0.15 6.56
C GLU A 126 13.60 -0.29 7.31
N ASN A 127 12.51 -0.58 6.59
CA ASN A 127 11.19 -0.86 7.17
C ASN A 127 10.66 0.18 8.18
N GLU A 128 10.98 1.46 7.96
CA GLU A 128 10.45 2.61 8.70
C GLU A 128 9.37 3.31 7.87
N ILE A 129 8.22 3.61 8.48
CA ILE A 129 7.14 4.37 7.86
C ILE A 129 6.93 5.66 8.65
N ILE A 130 7.02 6.79 7.96
CA ILE A 130 6.77 8.09 8.58
C ILE A 130 5.28 8.38 8.52
N VAL A 131 4.65 8.55 9.69
CA VAL A 131 3.25 8.90 9.84
C VAL A 131 3.12 10.33 10.37
N ARG A 132 1.92 10.90 10.26
CA ARG A 132 1.67 12.26 10.80
C ARG A 132 1.67 12.26 12.33
N ASN A 133 0.98 11.30 12.94
CA ASN A 133 0.89 11.07 14.39
C ASN A 133 0.50 9.60 14.64
N PHE A 134 0.41 9.17 15.89
CA PHE A 134 0.12 7.78 16.25
C PHE A 134 -1.35 7.50 16.56
N SER A 135 -2.27 8.38 16.16
CA SER A 135 -3.69 8.03 16.22
C SER A 135 -3.98 6.81 15.33
N ASN A 136 -4.86 5.92 15.80
CA ASN A 136 -5.22 4.70 15.06
C ASN A 136 -5.72 5.02 13.63
N GLU A 137 -6.50 6.08 13.47
CA GLU A 137 -7.00 6.52 12.15
C GLU A 137 -5.86 6.85 11.19
N VAL A 138 -4.89 7.67 11.64
CA VAL A 138 -3.76 8.07 10.80
C VAL A 138 -2.86 6.90 10.43
N VAL A 139 -2.58 6.01 11.38
CA VAL A 139 -1.74 4.84 11.13
C VAL A 139 -2.46 3.84 10.23
N ASP A 140 -3.76 3.58 10.45
CA ASP A 140 -4.56 2.70 9.57
C ASP A 140 -4.59 3.25 8.14
N ASP A 141 -4.87 4.54 7.96
CA ASP A 141 -4.90 5.20 6.66
C ASP A 141 -3.53 5.13 5.96
N ALA A 142 -2.44 5.37 6.69
CA ALA A 142 -1.09 5.31 6.13
C ALA A 142 -0.75 3.88 5.65
N LEU A 143 -0.99 2.88 6.49
CA LEU A 143 -0.72 1.47 6.16
C LEU A 143 -1.61 0.98 5.01
N ARG A 144 -2.90 1.32 5.02
CA ARG A 144 -3.82 0.99 3.91
C ARG A 144 -3.41 1.68 2.62
N SER A 145 -2.98 2.94 2.67
CA SER A 145 -2.49 3.66 1.49
C SER A 145 -1.29 2.93 0.88
N LEU A 146 -0.29 2.57 1.69
CA LEU A 146 0.86 1.79 1.23
C LEU A 146 0.46 0.40 0.69
N ASP A 147 -0.51 -0.27 1.32
CA ASP A 147 -1.01 -1.55 0.82
C ASP A 147 -1.66 -1.39 -0.55
N GLN A 148 -2.55 -0.41 -0.73
CA GLN A 148 -3.22 -0.13 -2.01
C GLN A 148 -2.24 0.23 -3.14
N GLN A 149 -1.06 0.74 -2.81
CA GLN A 149 0.01 1.04 -3.77
C GLN A 149 0.99 -0.13 -4.01
N ASN A 150 0.74 -1.32 -3.43
CA ASN A 150 1.67 -2.46 -3.45
C ASN A 150 3.05 -2.15 -2.84
N GLN A 151 3.09 -1.29 -1.82
CA GLN A 151 4.34 -0.83 -1.18
C GLN A 151 4.50 -1.38 0.24
N LEU A 152 3.42 -1.74 0.92
CA LEU A 152 3.48 -2.16 2.32
C LEU A 152 4.30 -3.44 2.53
N LEU A 153 4.23 -4.40 1.61
CA LEU A 153 4.97 -5.66 1.74
C LEU A 153 6.49 -5.45 1.71
N SER A 154 6.97 -4.54 0.85
CA SER A 154 8.39 -4.16 0.79
C SER A 154 8.83 -3.26 1.95
N SER A 155 7.91 -2.55 2.57
CA SER A 155 8.17 -1.68 3.72
C SER A 155 8.12 -2.41 5.07
N THR A 156 7.90 -3.72 5.07
CA THR A 156 7.77 -4.54 6.29
C THR A 156 8.68 -5.76 6.23
N ARG A 157 9.02 -6.33 7.39
CA ARG A 157 9.84 -7.54 7.54
C ARG A 157 9.05 -8.70 8.10
N PRO A 158 9.30 -9.96 7.71
CA PRO A 158 8.67 -11.11 8.34
C PRO A 158 8.89 -11.12 9.85
N LEU A 159 7.84 -11.37 10.63
CA LEU A 159 7.97 -11.76 12.03
C LEU A 159 8.53 -13.19 12.07
N ARG A 160 9.62 -13.38 12.82
CA ARG A 160 10.25 -14.70 12.99
C ARG A 160 9.47 -15.58 13.96
#